data_AF-A0A836QPY5-F1
#
_entry.id   AF-A0A836QPY5-F1
#
_cell.length_a   1.000
_cell.length_b   1.000
_cell.length_c   1.000
_cell.angle_alpha   90.00
_cell.angle_beta   90.00
_cell.angle_gamma   90.00
#
_symmetry.space_group_name_H-M   'P 1'
#
loop_
_entity.id
_entity.type
_entity.pdbx_description
1 polymer ?
#
loop_
_entity_poly.entity_id
_entity_poly.type
_entity_poly.pdbx_seq_one_letter_code
_entity_poly.pdbx_strand_id
1 'polypeptide(L)'
;MLKLKMNKTNFVDIILQKSNSQPDKIILKDRWKNWTWYDLLSSSFEYTELIRKNFHHQNVSAIPILVGRSGESVAAIIGTIMAGHTFAPISHNQPSIRIKNIINFLNLDKVLSGLHTSEKKPHKLQLVELAENNISGKQNQKPKNNQLLYLLFTSGSTGKPKGVLCSSQNILNTLIWSKQYLNWNKTDVMGCVTQFSFDISLFDFFTMLYYDIPLAILDNTSNADDTLEQISKFKVTSIFSVPAFFSQFTSQKFIKKIAGTKLRRIIAGGDFFPPKHTSFWLKNFSKISIYNVWGPTETSIVNTMHKITESD
;
A
#
# COMPACT_ATOMS: atom_id res chain seq x y z
N MET A 1 25.19 17.80 -4.45
CA MET A 1 23.86 18.31 -4.82
C MET A 1 23.36 17.53 -6.04
N LEU A 2 22.61 16.45 -5.82
CA LEU A 2 22.01 15.67 -6.91
C LEU A 2 20.92 16.52 -7.57
N LYS A 3 21.18 17.03 -8.78
CA LYS A 3 20.12 17.57 -9.64
C LYS A 3 19.22 16.41 -10.03
N LEU A 4 18.17 16.15 -9.25
CA LEU A 4 17.07 15.29 -9.65
C LEU A 4 16.41 15.97 -10.86
N LYS A 5 16.82 15.59 -12.08
CA LYS A 5 15.99 15.78 -13.26
C LYS A 5 14.78 14.88 -13.06
N MET A 6 13.78 15.39 -12.34
CA MET A 6 12.48 14.76 -12.27
C MET A 6 11.87 14.95 -13.66
N ASN A 7 12.08 13.96 -14.52
CA ASN A 7 11.19 13.78 -15.66
C ASN A 7 9.76 13.84 -15.12
N LYS A 8 8.81 14.36 -15.91
CA LYS A 8 7.37 14.41 -15.57
C LYS A 8 6.80 12.99 -15.46
N THR A 9 7.29 12.20 -14.52
CA THR A 9 6.90 10.83 -14.28
C THR A 9 5.61 10.87 -13.48
N ASN A 10 4.52 10.48 -14.12
CA ASN A 10 3.22 10.31 -13.50
C ASN A 10 2.97 8.82 -13.25
N PHE A 11 2.35 8.47 -12.11
CA PHE A 11 1.98 7.08 -11.82
C PHE A 11 1.00 6.50 -12.85
N VAL A 12 0.12 7.32 -13.42
CA VAL A 12 -0.74 6.91 -14.54
C VAL A 12 0.09 6.37 -15.70
N ASP A 13 1.08 7.14 -16.14
CA ASP A 13 1.93 6.77 -17.29
C ASP A 13 2.75 5.52 -16.97
N ILE A 14 3.27 5.40 -15.74
CA ILE A 14 3.96 4.19 -15.27
C ILE A 14 3.04 2.97 -15.36
N ILE A 15 1.82 3.06 -14.82
CA ILE A 15 0.87 1.95 -14.79
C ILE A 15 0.52 1.51 -16.20
N LEU A 16 0.15 2.45 -17.08
CA LEU A 16 -0.20 2.14 -18.48
C LEU A 16 0.99 1.55 -19.24
N GLN A 17 2.19 2.13 -19.10
CA GLN A 17 3.39 1.60 -19.74
C GLN A 17 3.69 0.17 -19.29
N LYS A 18 3.64 -0.09 -17.98
CA LYS A 18 3.93 -1.42 -17.42
C LYS A 18 2.90 -2.45 -17.87
N SER A 19 1.62 -2.11 -17.77
CA SER A 19 0.55 -3.00 -18.19
C SER A 19 0.60 -3.34 -19.69
N ASN A 20 0.95 -2.38 -20.55
CA ASN A 20 1.09 -2.63 -21.98
C ASN A 20 2.34 -3.46 -22.31
N SER A 21 3.44 -3.24 -21.59
CA SER A 21 4.72 -3.92 -21.85
C SER A 21 4.79 -5.36 -21.32
N GLN A 22 4.06 -5.66 -20.24
CA GLN A 22 4.15 -6.93 -19.50
C GLN A 22 2.75 -7.33 -18.96
N PRO A 23 1.73 -7.48 -19.81
CA PRO A 23 0.35 -7.71 -19.36
C PRO A 23 0.20 -8.94 -18.49
N ASP A 24 0.89 -10.05 -18.83
CA ASP A 24 0.76 -11.34 -18.14
C ASP A 24 1.63 -11.48 -16.89
N LYS A 25 2.43 -10.46 -16.56
CA LYS A 25 3.29 -10.52 -15.38
C LYS A 25 2.44 -10.40 -14.12
N ILE A 26 2.56 -11.38 -13.23
CA ILE A 26 2.00 -11.32 -11.87
C ILE A 26 2.64 -10.15 -11.10
N ILE A 27 1.86 -9.11 -10.84
CA ILE A 27 2.30 -7.91 -10.14
C ILE A 27 1.74 -7.84 -8.71
N LEU A 28 0.66 -8.55 -8.44
CA LEU A 28 0.04 -8.58 -7.12
C LEU A 28 -0.38 -10.00 -6.77
N LYS A 29 -0.22 -10.38 -5.50
CA LYS A 29 -0.71 -11.64 -4.94
C LYS A 29 -1.50 -11.32 -3.68
N ASP A 30 -2.66 -11.91 -3.53
CA ASP A 30 -3.42 -11.90 -2.28
C ASP A 30 -3.87 -13.32 -1.93
N ARG A 31 -4.73 -13.45 -0.91
CA ARG A 31 -5.21 -14.76 -0.46
C ARG A 31 -6.10 -15.48 -1.47
N TRP A 32 -6.68 -14.78 -2.43
CA TRP A 32 -7.65 -15.33 -3.39
C TRP A 32 -7.01 -15.66 -4.72
N LYS A 33 -6.16 -14.79 -5.26
CA LYS A 33 -5.54 -15.00 -6.57
C LYS A 33 -4.22 -14.28 -6.77
N ASN A 34 -3.55 -14.67 -7.85
CA ASN A 34 -2.51 -13.87 -8.46
C ASN A 34 -3.17 -12.91 -9.46
N TRP A 35 -2.73 -11.67 -9.44
CA TRP A 35 -3.16 -10.62 -10.35
C TRP A 35 -2.02 -10.30 -11.30
N THR A 36 -2.26 -10.51 -12.59
CA THR A 36 -1.39 -9.96 -13.63
C THR A 36 -1.59 -8.44 -13.74
N TRP A 37 -0.70 -7.75 -14.46
CA TRP A 37 -0.94 -6.35 -14.79
C TRP A 37 -2.25 -6.17 -15.55
N TYR A 38 -2.58 -7.09 -16.48
CA TYR A 38 -3.83 -7.07 -17.22
C TYR A 38 -5.05 -7.18 -16.28
N ASP A 39 -5.06 -8.16 -15.37
CA ASP A 39 -6.16 -8.35 -14.42
C ASP A 39 -6.38 -7.11 -13.56
N LEU A 40 -5.27 -6.57 -13.03
CA LEU A 40 -5.30 -5.42 -12.13
C LEU A 40 -5.79 -4.17 -12.86
N LEU A 41 -5.29 -3.90 -14.07
CA LEU A 41 -5.68 -2.71 -14.82
C LEU A 41 -7.13 -2.80 -15.33
N SER A 42 -7.58 -3.99 -15.75
CA SER A 42 -8.95 -4.21 -16.21
C SER A 42 -9.95 -3.89 -15.08
N SER A 43 -9.75 -4.46 -13.89
CA SER A 43 -10.55 -4.13 -12.70
C SER A 43 -10.44 -2.65 -12.31
N SER A 44 -9.24 -2.07 -12.41
CA SER A 44 -9.04 -0.64 -12.15
C SER A 44 -9.83 0.27 -13.10
N PHE A 45 -10.00 -0.13 -14.36
CA PHE A 45 -10.84 0.62 -15.31
C PHE A 45 -12.33 0.53 -14.97
N GLU A 46 -12.80 -0.61 -14.46
CA GLU A 46 -14.17 -0.71 -13.95
C GLU A 46 -14.39 0.27 -12.78
N TYR A 47 -13.45 0.34 -11.83
CA TYR A 47 -13.50 1.34 -10.76
C TYR A 47 -13.42 2.77 -11.29
N THR A 48 -12.63 3.02 -12.34
CA THR A 48 -12.50 4.36 -12.96
C THR A 48 -13.85 4.85 -13.47
N GLU A 49 -14.57 4.00 -14.21
CA GLU A 49 -15.90 4.33 -14.76
C GLU A 49 -16.96 4.42 -13.64
N LEU A 50 -16.86 3.58 -12.61
CA LEU A 50 -17.72 3.65 -11.44
C LEU A 50 -17.58 4.99 -10.72
N ILE A 51 -16.33 5.42 -10.50
CA ILE A 51 -16.01 6.68 -9.84
C ILE A 51 -16.51 7.85 -10.66
N ARG A 52 -16.27 7.82 -11.97
CA ARG A 52 -16.82 8.79 -12.91
C ARG A 52 -18.32 8.89 -12.68
N LYS A 53 -19.10 7.84 -12.99
CA LYS A 53 -20.57 7.84 -12.91
C LYS A 53 -21.12 8.38 -11.58
N ASN A 54 -20.46 8.09 -10.47
CA ASN A 54 -20.99 8.39 -9.14
C ASN A 54 -20.43 9.68 -8.51
N PHE A 55 -19.26 10.17 -8.90
CA PHE A 55 -18.61 11.32 -8.26
C PHE A 55 -18.41 12.50 -9.24
N HIS A 56 -19.06 12.49 -10.41
CA HIS A 56 -18.99 13.53 -11.45
C HIS A 56 -19.37 14.97 -11.03
N HIS A 57 -20.24 15.14 -10.02
CA HIS A 57 -21.00 16.39 -9.82
C HIS A 57 -20.60 17.23 -8.61
N GLN A 58 -19.49 16.94 -7.98
CA GLN A 58 -19.06 17.67 -6.79
C GLN A 58 -17.59 18.06 -6.99
N ASN A 59 -17.19 19.20 -6.44
CA ASN A 59 -15.78 19.55 -6.25
C ASN A 59 -15.16 18.56 -5.23
N VAL A 60 -15.13 17.27 -5.56
CA VAL A 60 -14.69 16.20 -4.67
C VAL A 60 -13.18 16.24 -4.64
N SER A 61 -12.65 16.75 -3.53
CA SER A 61 -11.21 16.88 -3.30
C SER A 61 -10.52 15.53 -3.16
N ALA A 62 -11.21 14.51 -2.63
CA ALA A 62 -10.71 13.14 -2.53
C ALA A 62 -11.86 12.12 -2.49
N ILE A 63 -11.65 10.95 -3.09
CA ILE A 63 -12.60 9.84 -3.10
C ILE A 63 -12.30 8.94 -1.90
N PRO A 64 -13.21 8.82 -0.90
CA PRO A 64 -13.04 7.87 0.18
C PRO A 64 -13.25 6.45 -0.35
N ILE A 65 -12.36 5.54 0.06
CA ILE A 65 -12.37 4.14 -0.36
C ILE A 65 -12.35 3.27 0.89
N LEU A 66 -13.34 2.39 1.05
CA LEU A 66 -13.23 1.29 2.00
C LEU A 66 -12.22 0.28 1.47
N VAL A 67 -11.13 0.10 2.19
CA VAL A 67 -10.04 -0.81 1.82
C VAL A 67 -9.91 -1.94 2.83
N GLY A 68 -9.63 -3.13 2.30
CA GLY A 68 -9.34 -4.37 3.01
C GLY A 68 -7.94 -4.88 2.69
N ARG A 69 -7.77 -6.20 2.68
CA ARG A 69 -6.50 -6.88 2.35
C ARG A 69 -6.62 -7.65 1.03
N SER A 70 -6.99 -6.95 -0.04
CA SER A 70 -7.29 -7.55 -1.33
C SER A 70 -6.73 -6.76 -2.51
N GLY A 71 -6.58 -7.43 -3.64
CA GLY A 71 -6.30 -6.75 -4.90
C GLY A 71 -7.45 -5.89 -5.41
N GLU A 72 -8.68 -6.14 -4.96
CA GLU A 72 -9.80 -5.22 -5.19
C GLU A 72 -9.53 -3.84 -4.59
N SER A 73 -8.95 -3.78 -3.38
CA SER A 73 -8.57 -2.49 -2.77
C SER A 73 -7.49 -1.76 -3.58
N VAL A 74 -6.52 -2.52 -4.11
CA VAL A 74 -5.47 -1.97 -4.98
C VAL A 74 -6.05 -1.48 -6.30
N ALA A 75 -6.96 -2.24 -6.91
CA ALA A 75 -7.65 -1.87 -8.14
C ALA A 75 -8.51 -0.61 -7.96
N ALA A 76 -9.24 -0.50 -6.84
CA ALA A 76 -10.02 0.70 -6.51
C ALA A 76 -9.15 1.95 -6.32
N ILE A 77 -7.99 1.80 -5.67
CA ILE A 77 -7.00 2.88 -5.53
C ILE A 77 -6.48 3.31 -6.91
N ILE A 78 -6.06 2.36 -7.75
CA ILE A 78 -5.57 2.67 -9.11
C ILE A 78 -6.68 3.30 -9.96
N GLY A 79 -7.92 2.78 -9.88
CA GLY A 79 -9.06 3.35 -10.59
C GLY A 79 -9.34 4.80 -10.19
N THR A 80 -9.14 5.14 -8.92
CA THR A 80 -9.24 6.53 -8.43
C THR A 80 -8.16 7.43 -9.01
N ILE A 81 -6.91 6.94 -9.07
CA ILE A 81 -5.79 7.64 -9.71
C ILE A 81 -6.09 7.85 -11.21
N MET A 82 -6.60 6.83 -11.91
CA MET A 82 -6.94 6.89 -13.33
C MET A 82 -8.13 7.81 -13.62
N ALA A 83 -9.08 7.92 -12.68
CA ALA A 83 -10.18 8.88 -12.74
C ALA A 83 -9.69 10.33 -12.53
N GLY A 84 -8.47 10.53 -12.04
CA GLY A 84 -7.87 11.83 -11.77
C GLY A 84 -8.28 12.44 -10.45
N HIS A 85 -8.56 11.60 -9.44
CA HIS A 85 -8.90 12.04 -8.09
C HIS A 85 -7.82 11.64 -7.09
N THR A 86 -7.75 12.39 -5.99
CA THR A 86 -6.99 11.96 -4.80
C THR A 86 -7.75 10.80 -4.15
N PHE A 87 -7.06 9.72 -3.79
CA PHE A 87 -7.69 8.61 -3.06
C PHE A 87 -7.54 8.78 -1.55
N ALA A 88 -8.58 8.43 -0.80
CA ALA A 88 -8.60 8.48 0.66
C ALA A 88 -8.95 7.09 1.22
N PRO A 89 -7.96 6.21 1.48
CA PRO A 89 -8.23 4.85 1.91
C PRO A 89 -8.61 4.81 3.39
N ILE A 90 -9.70 4.11 3.71
CA ILE A 90 -10.27 3.97 5.04
C ILE A 90 -10.42 2.48 5.33
N SER A 91 -9.81 2.01 6.41
CA SER A 91 -9.92 0.60 6.80
C SER A 91 -11.36 0.26 7.16
N HIS A 92 -11.91 -0.79 6.54
CA HIS A 92 -13.27 -1.26 6.83
C HIS A 92 -13.46 -1.77 8.27
N ASN A 93 -12.36 -2.01 8.99
CA ASN A 93 -12.37 -2.42 10.39
C ASN A 93 -12.51 -1.23 11.36
N GLN A 94 -12.48 0.02 10.88
CA GLN A 94 -12.72 1.18 11.74
C GLN A 94 -14.19 1.26 12.16
N PRO A 95 -14.50 1.81 13.36
CA PRO A 95 -15.87 2.02 13.79
C PRO A 95 -16.68 2.83 12.76
N SER A 96 -17.92 2.43 12.46
CA SER A 96 -18.76 3.07 11.44
C SER A 96 -18.96 4.57 11.68
N ILE A 97 -19.00 5.01 12.94
CA ILE A 97 -19.09 6.44 13.30
C ILE A 97 -17.86 7.22 12.83
N ARG A 98 -16.66 6.63 12.94
CA ARG A 98 -15.41 7.25 12.47
C ARG A 98 -15.41 7.35 10.95
N ILE A 99 -15.83 6.29 10.27
CA ILE A 99 -15.95 6.28 8.80
C ILE A 99 -16.92 7.37 8.33
N LYS A 100 -18.09 7.49 8.96
CA LYS A 100 -19.06 8.56 8.67
C LYS A 100 -18.48 9.95 8.89
N ASN A 101 -17.74 10.16 9.98
CA ASN A 101 -17.11 11.46 10.25
C ASN A 101 -16.09 11.83 9.15
N ILE A 102 -15.35 10.85 8.62
CA ILE A 102 -14.43 11.07 7.50
C ILE A 102 -15.18 11.41 6.21
N ILE A 103 -16.24 10.65 5.88
CA ILE A 103 -17.07 10.90 4.70
C ILE A 103 -17.70 12.30 4.76
N ASN A 104 -18.24 12.68 5.92
CA ASN A 104 -18.80 14.01 6.16
C ASN A 104 -17.73 15.11 6.07
N PHE A 105 -16.51 14.87 6.57
CA PHE A 105 -15.38 15.81 6.44
C PHE A 105 -15.03 16.09 4.98
N LEU A 106 -15.25 15.12 4.09
CA LEU A 106 -15.07 15.26 2.65
C LEU A 106 -16.29 15.88 1.93
N ASN A 107 -17.32 16.28 2.68
CA ASN A 107 -18.61 16.76 2.16
C ASN A 107 -19.28 15.76 1.21
N LEU A 108 -19.16 14.47 1.53
CA LEU A 108 -19.79 13.37 0.80
C LEU A 108 -20.83 12.68 1.69
N ASP A 109 -21.70 11.89 1.06
CA ASP A 109 -22.70 11.03 1.70
C ASP A 109 -22.45 9.52 1.47
N LYS A 110 -21.49 9.20 0.60
CA LYS A 110 -21.18 7.85 0.13
C LYS A 110 -19.69 7.57 0.07
N VAL A 111 -19.35 6.28 -0.02
CA VAL A 111 -17.97 5.79 -0.06
C VAL A 111 -17.80 4.70 -1.11
N LEU A 112 -16.67 4.71 -1.82
CA LEU A 112 -16.32 3.66 -2.77
C LEU A 112 -15.98 2.37 -2.01
N SER A 113 -16.57 1.24 -2.38
CA SER A 113 -16.20 -0.06 -1.83
C SER A 113 -15.08 -0.66 -2.67
N GLY A 114 -13.86 -0.75 -2.13
CA GLY A 114 -12.74 -1.51 -2.70
C GLY A 114 -12.56 -2.85 -1.98
N LEU A 115 -13.62 -3.39 -1.40
CA LEU A 115 -13.58 -4.61 -0.60
C LEU A 115 -13.81 -5.83 -1.49
N HIS A 116 -13.09 -6.91 -1.21
CA HIS A 116 -13.43 -8.21 -1.74
C HIS A 116 -14.78 -8.68 -1.18
N THR A 117 -15.53 -9.48 -1.95
CA THR A 117 -16.90 -9.91 -1.59
C THR A 117 -16.98 -10.68 -0.26
N SER A 118 -15.89 -11.33 0.14
CA SER A 118 -15.76 -12.04 1.43
C SER A 118 -15.43 -11.13 2.62
N GLU A 119 -15.08 -9.86 2.40
CA GLU A 119 -14.72 -8.91 3.46
C GLU A 119 -15.97 -8.26 4.05
N LYS A 120 -15.99 -8.09 5.38
CA LYS A 120 -17.17 -7.56 6.08
C LYS A 120 -17.33 -6.06 5.82
N LYS A 121 -18.47 -5.69 5.24
CA LYS A 121 -18.88 -4.30 4.99
C LYS A 121 -19.45 -3.68 6.28
N PRO A 122 -19.11 -2.42 6.61
CA PRO A 122 -19.74 -1.73 7.73
C PRO A 122 -21.23 -1.47 7.47
N HIS A 123 -22.06 -1.61 8.51
CA HIS A 123 -23.50 -1.33 8.39
C HIS A 123 -23.80 0.18 8.25
N LYS A 124 -24.94 0.50 7.60
CA LYS A 124 -25.50 1.86 7.51
C LYS A 124 -24.56 2.88 6.83
N LEU A 125 -23.78 2.44 5.84
CA LEU A 125 -23.03 3.29 4.92
C LEU A 125 -23.64 3.18 3.53
N GLN A 126 -23.70 4.28 2.79
CA GLN A 126 -24.04 4.26 1.36
C GLN A 126 -22.77 3.87 0.59
N LEU A 127 -22.77 2.67 0.04
CA LEU A 127 -21.64 2.13 -0.72
C LEU A 127 -21.85 2.35 -2.22
N VAL A 128 -20.75 2.63 -2.92
CA VAL A 128 -20.69 2.61 -4.38
C VAL A 128 -19.88 1.39 -4.77
N GLU A 129 -20.50 0.40 -5.43
CA GLU A 129 -19.92 -0.92 -5.68
C GLU A 129 -19.98 -1.33 -7.16
N LEU A 130 -19.02 -2.14 -7.61
CA LEU A 130 -18.95 -2.63 -8.99
C LEU A 130 -20.13 -3.56 -9.36
N ALA A 131 -20.46 -4.50 -8.47
CA ALA A 131 -21.48 -5.53 -8.71
C ALA A 131 -22.87 -4.95 -9.05
N GLU A 132 -23.16 -3.74 -8.56
CA GLU A 132 -24.46 -3.09 -8.74
C GLU A 132 -24.55 -2.24 -10.03
N ASN A 133 -23.43 -2.04 -10.74
CA ASN A 133 -23.34 -1.05 -11.80
C ASN A 133 -23.08 -1.60 -13.22
N ASN A 134 -22.88 -2.92 -13.39
CA ASN A 134 -22.67 -3.60 -14.69
C ASN A 134 -21.71 -2.84 -15.63
N ILE A 135 -20.52 -2.51 -15.11
CA ILE A 135 -19.53 -1.69 -15.80
C ILE A 135 -18.54 -2.60 -16.55
N SER A 136 -18.22 -2.25 -17.80
CA SER A 136 -17.16 -2.93 -18.55
C SER A 136 -15.82 -2.21 -18.42
N GLY A 137 -14.74 -2.96 -18.15
CA GLY A 137 -13.39 -2.45 -17.95
C GLY A 137 -12.68 -2.04 -19.24
N LYS A 138 -13.17 -1.03 -19.95
CA LYS A 138 -12.46 -0.42 -21.09
C LYS A 138 -12.08 1.03 -20.80
N GLN A 139 -10.89 1.41 -21.24
CA GLN A 139 -10.43 2.79 -21.14
C GLN A 139 -11.22 3.68 -22.11
N ASN A 140 -12.30 4.29 -21.64
CA ASN A 140 -13.17 5.11 -22.48
C ASN A 140 -12.67 6.57 -22.61
N GLN A 141 -11.83 7.04 -21.68
CA GLN A 141 -11.31 8.41 -21.66
C GLN A 141 -9.87 8.47 -21.15
N LYS A 142 -9.13 9.47 -21.64
CA LYS A 142 -7.75 9.74 -21.21
C LYS A 142 -7.72 10.01 -19.70
N PRO A 143 -6.87 9.33 -18.92
CA PRO A 143 -6.73 9.59 -17.50
C PRO A 143 -6.32 11.05 -17.26
N LYS A 144 -6.85 11.64 -16.19
CA LYS A 144 -6.49 13.00 -15.78
C LYS A 144 -5.38 12.94 -14.75
N ASN A 145 -4.38 13.81 -14.87
CA ASN A 145 -3.34 13.92 -13.85
C ASN A 145 -3.84 14.85 -12.74
N ASN A 146 -3.79 14.38 -11.49
CA ASN A 146 -4.07 15.19 -10.32
C ASN A 146 -2.76 15.54 -9.60
N GLN A 147 -2.63 16.77 -9.12
CA GLN A 147 -1.45 17.19 -8.37
C GLN A 147 -1.41 16.51 -7.00
N LEU A 148 -2.57 16.32 -6.37
CA LEU A 148 -2.72 15.60 -5.09
C LEU A 148 -3.03 14.13 -5.33
N LEU A 149 -2.33 13.23 -4.65
CA LEU A 149 -2.38 11.80 -4.93
C LEU A 149 -3.18 11.03 -3.88
N TYR A 150 -2.84 11.21 -2.60
CA TYR A 150 -3.57 10.55 -1.51
C TYR A 150 -3.86 11.48 -0.33
N LEU A 151 -4.89 11.11 0.42
CA LEU A 151 -5.29 11.73 1.68
C LEU A 151 -5.42 10.65 2.76
N LEU A 152 -4.61 10.74 3.81
CA LEU A 152 -4.69 9.82 4.96
C LEU A 152 -5.26 10.53 6.18
N PHE A 153 -6.06 9.81 6.97
CA PHE A 153 -6.66 10.35 8.19
C PHE A 153 -5.95 9.82 9.43
N THR A 154 -5.26 10.71 10.15
CA THR A 154 -4.56 10.40 11.40
C THR A 154 -5.41 10.76 12.63
N SER A 155 -4.98 10.32 13.81
CA SER A 155 -5.57 10.74 15.09
C SER A 155 -5.26 12.21 15.35
N GLY A 156 -6.29 13.06 15.35
CA GLY A 156 -6.15 14.44 15.76
C GLY A 156 -6.19 14.60 17.27
N SER A 157 -5.34 15.47 17.81
CA SER A 157 -5.34 15.87 19.23
C SER A 157 -6.68 16.44 19.73
N THR A 158 -7.55 16.91 18.82
CA THR A 158 -8.87 17.47 19.11
C THR A 158 -10.01 16.44 19.05
N GLY A 159 -9.69 15.15 18.88
CA GLY A 159 -10.68 14.07 18.69
C GLY A 159 -11.31 14.01 17.29
N LYS A 160 -11.11 15.04 16.46
CA LYS A 160 -11.51 15.04 15.03
C LYS A 160 -10.38 14.45 14.17
N PRO A 161 -10.67 13.63 13.15
CA PRO A 161 -9.67 13.15 12.20
C PRO A 161 -8.94 14.32 11.53
N LYS A 162 -7.61 14.27 11.44
CA LYS A 162 -6.80 15.21 10.65
C LYS A 162 -6.45 14.54 9.33
N GLY A 163 -6.64 15.27 8.23
CA GLY A 163 -6.29 14.81 6.89
C GLY A 163 -4.88 15.24 6.50
N VAL A 164 -4.03 14.30 6.10
CA VAL A 164 -2.69 14.55 5.56
C VAL A 164 -2.72 14.33 4.05
N LEU A 165 -2.53 15.41 3.30
CA LEU A 165 -2.46 15.39 1.85
C LEU A 165 -1.03 15.17 1.36
N CYS A 166 -0.88 14.30 0.37
CA CYS A 166 0.40 14.04 -0.27
C CYS A 166 0.26 14.12 -1.80
N SER A 167 1.20 14.81 -2.45
CA SER A 167 1.28 14.85 -3.90
C SER A 167 2.02 13.65 -4.48
N SER A 168 1.86 13.41 -5.79
CA SER A 168 2.69 12.45 -6.53
C SER A 168 4.18 12.78 -6.42
N GLN A 169 4.51 14.08 -6.37
CA GLN A 169 5.89 14.52 -6.30
C GLN A 169 6.56 14.17 -4.98
N ASN A 170 5.80 14.27 -3.88
CA ASN A 170 6.33 13.95 -2.57
C ASN A 170 6.70 12.46 -2.47
N ILE A 171 5.80 11.56 -2.88
CA ILE A 171 6.08 10.11 -2.81
C ILE A 171 7.17 9.69 -3.80
N LEU A 172 7.22 10.28 -5.00
CA LEU A 172 8.29 10.01 -5.96
C LEU A 172 9.66 10.39 -5.38
N ASN A 173 9.74 11.51 -4.67
CA ASN A 173 10.97 11.90 -3.96
C ASN A 173 11.38 10.83 -2.93
N THR A 174 10.44 10.35 -2.10
CA THR A 174 10.70 9.29 -1.12
C THR A 174 11.18 7.99 -1.78
N LEU A 175 10.54 7.54 -2.86
CA LEU A 175 10.94 6.32 -3.57
C LEU A 175 12.35 6.46 -4.16
N ILE A 176 12.60 7.53 -4.92
CA ILE A 176 13.90 7.76 -5.57
C ILE A 176 15.02 7.87 -4.54
N TRP A 177 14.79 8.61 -3.44
CA TRP A 177 15.73 8.71 -2.33
C TRP A 177 15.98 7.35 -1.68
N SER A 178 14.93 6.57 -1.39
CA SER A 178 15.06 5.27 -0.70
C SER A 178 15.86 4.24 -1.52
N LYS A 179 15.91 4.39 -2.86
CA LYS A 179 16.66 3.49 -3.74
C LYS A 179 18.13 3.38 -3.37
N GLN A 180 18.75 4.46 -2.88
CA GLN A 180 20.17 4.46 -2.52
C GLN A 180 20.50 3.51 -1.35
N TYR A 181 19.49 3.17 -0.54
CA TYR A 181 19.62 2.23 0.58
C TYR A 181 19.11 0.84 0.20
N LEU A 182 17.95 0.77 -0.45
CA LEU A 182 17.23 -0.49 -0.63
C LEU A 182 17.63 -1.24 -1.89
N ASN A 183 18.11 -0.55 -2.94
CA ASN A 183 18.54 -1.13 -4.21
C ASN A 183 17.58 -2.20 -4.79
N TRP A 184 16.32 -1.78 -5.00
CA TRP A 184 15.25 -2.60 -5.57
C TRP A 184 15.61 -3.21 -6.94
N ASN A 185 15.29 -4.48 -7.14
CA ASN A 185 15.53 -5.21 -8.39
C ASN A 185 14.38 -6.17 -8.77
N LYS A 186 14.45 -6.78 -9.96
CA LYS A 186 13.37 -7.61 -10.50
C LYS A 186 13.12 -8.93 -9.78
N THR A 187 14.03 -9.35 -8.90
CA THR A 187 13.85 -10.55 -8.07
C THR A 187 13.22 -10.25 -6.71
N ASP A 188 12.93 -8.98 -6.42
CA ASP A 188 12.24 -8.59 -5.20
C ASP A 188 10.75 -8.95 -5.24
N VAL A 189 10.17 -9.13 -4.06
CA VAL A 189 8.72 -9.23 -3.81
C VAL A 189 8.47 -8.49 -2.51
N MET A 190 7.64 -7.44 -2.56
CA MET A 190 7.30 -6.63 -1.39
C MET A 190 6.13 -7.25 -0.63
N GLY A 191 6.33 -7.59 0.64
CA GLY A 191 5.27 -8.11 1.51
C GLY A 191 4.51 -6.97 2.19
N CYS A 192 3.23 -6.81 1.87
CA CYS A 192 2.32 -5.82 2.47
C CYS A 192 1.57 -6.42 3.66
N VAL A 193 2.08 -6.10 4.86
CA VAL A 193 1.54 -6.56 6.15
C VAL A 193 0.81 -5.46 6.92
N THR A 194 0.82 -4.24 6.40
CA THR A 194 0.14 -3.08 6.96
C THR A 194 -1.16 -2.79 6.18
N GLN A 195 -2.21 -2.29 6.83
CA GLN A 195 -3.49 -1.98 6.15
C GLN A 195 -3.33 -0.75 5.25
N PHE A 196 -4.08 -0.71 4.12
CA PHE A 196 -4.02 0.37 3.13
C PHE A 196 -4.42 1.78 3.64
N SER A 197 -4.99 1.87 4.84
CA SER A 197 -5.27 3.14 5.53
C SER A 197 -4.08 3.71 6.31
N PHE A 198 -2.91 3.06 6.27
CA PHE A 198 -1.67 3.57 6.86
C PHE A 198 -0.63 3.77 5.77
N ASP A 199 0.17 4.81 5.93
CA ASP A 199 1.16 5.27 4.96
C ASP A 199 2.28 4.25 4.64
N ILE A 200 2.70 3.41 5.60
CA ILE A 200 3.63 2.29 5.36
C ILE A 200 3.17 1.43 4.17
N SER A 201 1.89 1.07 4.11
CA SER A 201 1.36 0.26 3.00
C SER A 201 1.37 0.99 1.65
N LEU A 202 1.33 2.33 1.67
CA LEU A 202 1.45 3.14 0.47
C LEU A 202 2.89 3.11 -0.05
N PHE A 203 3.89 3.04 0.82
CA PHE A 203 5.27 2.79 0.38
C PHE A 203 5.37 1.44 -0.37
N ASP A 204 4.73 0.39 0.17
CA ASP A 204 4.71 -0.93 -0.46
C ASP A 204 4.04 -0.88 -1.85
N PHE A 205 2.85 -0.25 -1.91
CA PHE A 205 2.08 -0.05 -3.13
C PHE A 205 2.85 0.76 -4.18
N PHE A 206 3.43 1.91 -3.81
CA PHE A 206 4.14 2.74 -4.77
C PHE A 206 5.50 2.16 -5.17
N THR A 207 6.14 1.36 -4.32
CA THR A 207 7.31 0.54 -4.67
C THR A 207 6.96 -0.48 -5.75
N MET A 208 5.81 -1.15 -5.61
CA MET A 208 5.29 -2.07 -6.63
C MET A 208 5.12 -1.36 -7.97
N LEU A 209 4.44 -0.20 -7.98
CA LEU A 209 4.21 0.56 -9.21
C LEU A 209 5.51 1.05 -9.85
N TYR A 210 6.34 1.75 -9.08
CA TYR A 210 7.49 2.49 -9.61
C TYR A 210 8.62 1.55 -10.06
N TYR A 211 8.92 0.52 -9.27
CA TYR A 211 9.98 -0.44 -9.60
C TYR A 211 9.48 -1.66 -10.37
N ASP A 212 8.16 -1.81 -10.51
CA ASP A 212 7.52 -2.94 -11.18
C ASP A 212 8.03 -4.27 -10.55
N ILE A 213 7.83 -4.33 -9.24
CA ILE A 213 8.16 -5.40 -8.31
C ILE A 213 6.85 -5.94 -7.73
N PRO A 214 6.62 -7.26 -7.67
CA PRO A 214 5.36 -7.77 -7.17
C PRO A 214 5.07 -7.40 -5.71
N LEU A 215 3.82 -7.06 -5.42
CA LEU A 215 3.28 -6.87 -4.07
C LEU A 215 2.57 -8.14 -3.61
N ALA A 216 2.90 -8.66 -2.44
CA ALA A 216 2.21 -9.77 -1.81
C ALA A 216 1.44 -9.24 -0.59
N ILE A 217 0.11 -9.22 -0.66
CA ILE A 217 -0.75 -8.84 0.46
C ILE A 217 -0.90 -10.05 1.37
N LEU A 218 -0.40 -9.95 2.59
CA LEU A 218 -0.46 -11.04 3.58
C LEU A 218 -1.69 -10.87 4.48
N ASP A 219 -2.35 -11.95 4.83
CA ASP A 219 -3.48 -11.93 5.77
C ASP A 219 -3.11 -12.57 7.12
N ASN A 220 -3.94 -12.37 8.15
CA ASN A 220 -3.73 -12.89 9.50
C ASN A 220 -2.32 -12.63 10.08
N THR A 221 -1.78 -11.43 9.86
CA THR A 221 -0.38 -11.08 10.16
C THR A 221 -0.02 -11.00 11.65
N SER A 222 -1.02 -11.18 12.53
CA SER A 222 -0.85 -11.36 13.97
C SER A 222 -0.46 -12.80 14.36
N ASN A 223 -0.65 -13.78 13.46
CA ASN A 223 -0.19 -15.14 13.66
C ASN A 223 1.16 -15.33 12.93
N ALA A 224 2.21 -15.56 13.70
CA ALA A 224 3.56 -15.70 13.16
C ALA A 224 3.73 -16.93 12.24
N ASP A 225 3.07 -18.06 12.55
CA ASP A 225 3.16 -19.27 11.73
C ASP A 225 2.48 -19.06 10.37
N ASP A 226 1.26 -18.53 10.36
CA ASP A 226 0.51 -18.21 9.13
C ASP A 226 1.25 -17.16 8.28
N THR A 227 1.87 -16.18 8.94
CA THR A 227 2.65 -15.13 8.26
C THR A 227 3.87 -15.73 7.58
N LEU A 228 4.63 -16.60 8.27
CA LEU A 228 5.82 -17.23 7.70
C LEU A 228 5.48 -18.19 6.55
N GLU A 229 4.35 -18.89 6.63
CA GLU A 229 3.86 -19.71 5.53
C GLU A 229 3.61 -18.86 4.27
N GLN A 230 2.93 -17.72 4.43
CA GLN A 230 2.67 -16.80 3.32
C GLN A 230 3.95 -16.15 2.78
N ILE A 231 4.89 -15.75 3.65
CA ILE A 231 6.22 -15.25 3.24
C ILE A 231 6.93 -16.27 2.35
N SER A 232 6.89 -17.55 2.74
CA SER A 232 7.46 -18.64 1.96
C SER A 232 6.73 -18.85 0.63
N LYS A 233 5.41 -19.03 0.69
CA LYS A 233 4.53 -19.28 -0.47
C LYS A 233 4.65 -18.19 -1.54
N PHE A 234 4.59 -16.93 -1.12
CA PHE A 234 4.65 -15.78 -2.03
C PHE A 234 6.07 -15.38 -2.42
N LYS A 235 7.09 -16.01 -1.82
CA LYS A 235 8.52 -15.72 -2.02
C LYS A 235 8.88 -14.27 -1.67
N VAL A 236 8.30 -13.77 -0.59
CA VAL A 236 8.51 -12.39 -0.10
C VAL A 236 10.00 -12.17 0.19
N THR A 237 10.54 -11.04 -0.26
CA THR A 237 11.96 -10.69 -0.11
C THR A 237 12.17 -9.53 0.84
N SER A 238 11.20 -8.63 0.92
CA SER A 238 11.25 -7.41 1.73
C SER A 238 9.92 -7.19 2.42
N ILE A 239 9.94 -6.76 3.69
CA ILE A 239 8.76 -6.34 4.42
C ILE A 239 9.03 -5.00 5.08
N PHE A 240 8.08 -4.07 4.98
CA PHE A 240 8.06 -2.83 5.75
C PHE A 240 6.91 -2.86 6.74
N SER A 241 7.23 -2.75 8.03
CA SER A 241 6.21 -2.69 9.09
C SER A 241 6.74 -2.03 10.36
N VAL A 242 5.91 -1.98 11.39
CA VAL A 242 6.31 -1.54 12.73
C VAL A 242 7.20 -2.60 13.41
N PRO A 243 8.11 -2.22 14.31
CA PRO A 243 8.99 -3.16 15.02
C PRO A 243 8.26 -4.31 15.75
N ALA A 244 7.06 -4.05 16.28
CA ALA A 244 6.24 -5.07 16.93
C ALA A 244 5.90 -6.25 15.98
N PHE A 245 5.69 -5.98 14.69
CA PHE A 245 5.47 -7.02 13.69
C PHE A 245 6.69 -7.94 13.58
N PHE A 246 7.92 -7.43 13.60
CA PHE A 246 9.12 -8.26 13.51
C PHE A 246 9.46 -8.98 14.82
N SER A 247 9.04 -8.38 15.94
CA SER A 247 9.26 -8.91 17.30
C SER A 247 8.55 -10.23 17.54
N GLN A 248 7.45 -10.52 16.83
CA GLN A 248 6.73 -11.80 16.96
C GLN A 248 7.56 -13.01 16.50
N PHE A 249 8.62 -12.79 15.72
CA PHE A 249 9.43 -13.84 15.10
C PHE A 249 10.72 -14.16 15.89
N THR A 250 10.96 -13.53 17.04
CA THR A 250 12.23 -13.63 17.78
C THR A 250 12.33 -14.86 18.68
N SER A 251 11.65 -15.95 18.33
CA SER A 251 11.68 -17.23 19.05
C SER A 251 12.49 -18.27 18.28
N GLN A 252 13.20 -19.16 19.00
CA GLN A 252 14.05 -20.19 18.40
C GLN A 252 13.28 -21.10 17.41
N LYS A 253 11.99 -21.36 17.68
CA LYS A 253 11.16 -22.21 16.81
C LYS A 253 11.00 -21.67 15.38
N PHE A 254 11.16 -20.35 15.18
CA PHE A 254 10.98 -19.71 13.88
C PHE A 254 12.28 -19.62 13.05
N ILE A 255 13.45 -19.84 13.65
CA ILE A 255 14.75 -19.66 12.97
C ILE A 255 14.82 -20.50 11.70
N LYS A 256 14.52 -21.81 11.80
CA LYS A 256 14.54 -22.71 10.63
C LYS A 256 13.51 -22.30 9.57
N LYS A 257 12.31 -21.87 9.98
CA LYS A 257 11.25 -21.44 9.05
C LYS A 257 11.69 -20.20 8.27
N ILE A 258 12.18 -19.18 8.96
CA ILE A 258 12.65 -17.91 8.37
C ILE A 258 13.83 -18.18 7.42
N ALA A 259 14.80 -18.99 7.83
CA ALA A 259 15.96 -19.34 7.02
C ALA A 259 15.60 -20.07 5.71
N GLY A 260 14.46 -20.76 5.67
CA GLY A 260 13.93 -21.40 4.47
C GLY A 260 13.20 -20.45 3.51
N THR A 261 12.93 -19.21 3.91
CA THR A 261 12.23 -18.22 3.06
C THR A 261 13.19 -17.47 2.13
N LYS A 262 12.63 -16.56 1.31
CA LYS A 262 13.40 -15.63 0.48
C LYS A 262 13.58 -14.24 1.13
N LEU A 263 13.12 -14.08 2.38
CA LEU A 263 13.22 -12.82 3.09
C LEU A 263 14.69 -12.45 3.26
N ARG A 264 15.03 -11.23 2.86
CA ARG A 264 16.38 -10.67 2.93
C ARG A 264 16.42 -9.23 3.40
N ARG A 265 15.25 -8.60 3.57
CA ARG A 265 15.14 -7.20 3.96
C ARG A 265 14.00 -6.97 4.94
N ILE A 266 14.35 -6.40 6.09
CA ILE A 266 13.43 -5.87 7.08
C ILE A 266 13.55 -4.35 7.03
N ILE A 267 12.45 -3.66 6.81
CA ILE A 267 12.34 -2.21 6.96
C ILE A 267 11.41 -2.00 8.16
N ALA A 268 11.88 -1.32 9.19
CA ALA A 268 11.18 -1.17 10.45
C ALA A 268 11.09 0.30 10.84
N GLY A 269 9.88 0.81 11.08
CA GLY A 269 9.69 2.22 11.46
C GLY A 269 8.32 2.49 12.07
N GLY A 270 8.13 3.72 12.54
CA GLY A 270 6.91 4.15 13.24
C GLY A 270 6.88 3.87 14.75
N ASP A 271 7.89 3.17 15.27
CA ASP A 271 8.09 2.98 16.72
C ASP A 271 9.55 2.59 17.01
N PHE A 272 9.91 2.47 18.29
CA PHE A 272 11.19 1.97 18.77
C PHE A 272 11.37 0.48 18.45
N PHE A 273 12.49 0.10 17.84
CA PHE A 273 12.87 -1.29 17.63
C PHE A 273 13.80 -1.75 18.77
N PRO A 274 13.36 -2.65 19.68
CA PRO A 274 14.19 -3.05 20.81
C PRO A 274 15.52 -3.69 20.39
N PRO A 275 16.67 -3.25 20.95
CA PRO A 275 17.99 -3.80 20.63
C PRO A 275 18.06 -5.34 20.77
N LYS A 276 17.45 -5.89 21.82
CA LYS A 276 17.37 -7.36 22.01
C LYS A 276 16.76 -8.10 20.81
N HIS A 277 15.83 -7.49 20.07
CA HIS A 277 15.20 -8.09 18.91
C HIS A 277 16.04 -7.87 17.65
N THR A 278 16.61 -6.69 17.44
CA THR A 278 17.52 -6.45 16.31
C THR A 278 18.76 -7.34 16.42
N SER A 279 19.36 -7.47 17.61
CA SER A 279 20.47 -8.40 17.86
C SER A 279 20.07 -9.86 17.60
N PHE A 280 18.85 -10.28 17.94
CA PHE A 280 18.36 -11.62 17.58
C PHE A 280 18.37 -11.83 16.07
N TRP A 281 17.85 -10.87 15.30
CA TRP A 281 17.82 -10.97 13.85
C TRP A 281 19.21 -10.99 13.23
N LEU A 282 20.10 -10.08 13.66
CA LEU A 282 21.49 -10.03 13.16
C LEU A 282 22.25 -11.32 13.44
N LYS A 283 22.16 -11.83 14.69
CA LYS A 283 22.86 -13.05 15.12
C LYS A 283 22.41 -14.30 14.36
N ASN A 284 21.12 -14.42 14.05
CA ASN A 284 20.56 -15.64 13.46
C ASN A 284 20.44 -15.60 11.93
N PHE A 285 20.52 -14.42 11.30
CA PHE A 285 20.23 -14.27 9.86
C PHE A 285 21.20 -13.32 9.16
N SER A 286 22.40 -13.81 8.85
CA SER A 286 23.44 -13.03 8.12
C SER A 286 23.02 -12.54 6.73
N LYS A 287 21.99 -13.13 6.12
CA LYS A 287 21.47 -12.74 4.80
C LYS A 287 20.33 -11.71 4.87
N ILE A 288 19.83 -11.38 6.06
CA ILE A 288 18.72 -10.42 6.24
C ILE A 288 19.31 -9.09 6.70
N SER A 289 19.18 -8.06 5.85
CA SER A 289 19.49 -6.68 6.23
C SER A 289 18.31 -6.05 6.95
N ILE A 290 18.58 -5.32 8.04
CA ILE A 290 17.58 -4.60 8.83
C ILE A 290 17.81 -3.10 8.64
N TYR A 291 16.74 -2.39 8.33
CA TYR A 291 16.75 -0.94 8.16
C TYR A 291 15.80 -0.32 9.17
N ASN A 292 16.32 0.53 10.05
CA ASN A 292 15.50 1.40 10.88
C ASN A 292 15.12 2.64 10.06
N VAL A 293 13.84 3.01 10.06
CA VAL A 293 13.34 4.16 9.34
C VAL A 293 12.48 5.05 10.22
N TRP A 294 12.52 6.35 9.97
CA TRP A 294 11.67 7.32 10.65
C TRP A 294 11.11 8.35 9.68
N GLY A 295 9.86 8.73 9.92
CA GLY A 295 9.14 9.75 9.18
C GLY A 295 7.68 9.78 9.63
N PRO A 296 7.11 10.96 9.96
CA PRO A 296 5.68 11.10 10.15
C PRO A 296 4.93 11.06 8.81
N THR A 297 3.62 10.80 8.85
CA THR A 297 2.75 10.79 7.66
C THR A 297 2.83 12.11 6.89
N GLU A 298 2.93 13.23 7.60
CA GLU A 298 3.04 14.60 7.08
C GLU A 298 4.25 14.85 6.19
N THR A 299 5.30 14.02 6.29
CA THR A 299 6.53 14.17 5.49
C THR A 299 6.69 13.07 4.45
N SER A 300 5.60 12.39 4.08
CA SER A 300 5.59 11.38 3.02
C SER A 300 6.39 10.12 3.40
N ILE A 301 5.93 9.50 4.49
CA ILE A 301 6.26 8.16 4.98
C ILE A 301 7.64 8.05 5.65
N VAL A 302 8.73 8.35 4.93
CA VAL A 302 10.10 8.11 5.42
C VAL A 302 11.02 9.27 5.06
N ASN A 303 11.72 9.80 6.06
CA ASN A 303 12.71 10.87 5.91
C ASN A 303 14.13 10.42 6.22
N THR A 304 14.27 9.46 7.14
CA THR A 304 15.57 8.93 7.53
C THR A 304 15.56 7.41 7.45
N MET A 305 16.72 6.85 7.11
CA MET A 305 16.93 5.41 7.03
C MET A 305 18.36 5.10 7.47
N HIS A 306 18.48 4.15 8.39
CA HIS A 306 19.76 3.64 8.89
C HIS A 306 19.77 2.13 8.76
N LYS A 307 20.84 1.57 8.18
CA LYS A 307 21.02 0.12 8.14
C LYS A 307 21.63 -0.30 9.48
N ILE A 308 20.89 -1.10 10.25
CA ILE A 308 21.35 -1.58 11.54
C ILE A 308 22.48 -2.59 11.32
N THR A 309 23.58 -2.44 12.06
CA THR A 309 24.74 -3.33 12.07
C THR A 309 25.01 -3.87 13.48
N GLU A 310 26.04 -4.71 13.65
CA GLU A 310 26.46 -5.19 14.97
C GLU A 310 27.07 -4.09 15.86
N SER A 311 27.37 -2.90 15.32
CA SER A 311 27.92 -1.78 16.08
C SER A 311 26.86 -0.83 16.64
N ASP A 312 25.59 -1.02 16.30
CA ASP A 312 24.45 -0.27 16.84
C ASP A 312 23.83 -0.96 18.07
#